data_AF-A0AAN6FQL8-F1
#
_entry.id   AF-A0AAN6FQL8-F1
#
_cell.length_a   1.000
_cell.length_b   1.000
_cell.length_c   1.000
_cell.angle_alpha   90.00
_cell.angle_beta   90.00
_cell.angle_gamma   90.00
#
_symmetry.space_group_name_H-M   'P 1'
#
loop_
_entity.id
_entity.type
_entity.pdbx_description
1 polymer ?
#
loop_
_entity_poly.entity_id
_entity_poly.type
_entity_poly.pdbx_seq_one_letter_code
_entity_poly.pdbx_strand_id
1 'polypeptide(L)'
;MRLAHFSVAIIANCYAVTPCYAARPGRHAADAYAPQRATCPTSSIVRPASSLATGESQYITARKTIADAALASWLKKVNETFDTDPSRLPTLGLAGSGGGYRALLNEAGVLQAMNARDSNSSVNGLYQAFTYHAALSGGGWLATSLAAWHWRTISYLQKNVYEPNLEDGLLLPGGFYSPLAYAQILTDVAAKAAAGYPVTAGDIYGRLLGYNLFPGADGGVAFTMSGVTSSSNFTKHQVPYPIITSIGTNASSSGICSEPPDATQYEYTPTNLMAHLGSNISNGTAVHGNCTSGFDNLGFVTASTSNIFGCLCKTVSNSTGAVAQLADALQSAILEVAGTTTSSLFNEIPNPFLAYSHASAVSSAKLLTLGDGDLSMQNDPVWPFLQPERSVSVLIRKLAVVNHAPGQTLMHAVADTCSENTTNSSCTGLSLHNTFLEAQSQSLTKMPTIPPTSTFVALYLSSQARFFDCHQPDAITIVWLPLVSYSGTTASDISSVDVEVSEANTDSIIRNGNLIATQNNDPQWPTCLACAISLKTAVSLPAGCGAYFARYCVT
;
A
#
# COMPACT_ATOMS: atom_id res chain seq x y z
N MET A 1 -10.49 0.71 -31.96
CA MET A 1 -11.84 0.18 -32.23
C MET A 1 -12.65 -0.15 -30.95
N ARG A 2 -12.06 -0.08 -29.73
CA ARG A 2 -12.72 -0.50 -28.47
C ARG A 2 -13.43 0.62 -27.65
N LEU A 3 -13.05 1.90 -27.79
CA LEU A 3 -13.64 3.00 -26.99
C LEU A 3 -15.11 3.37 -27.33
N ALA A 4 -15.55 3.20 -28.57
CA ALA A 4 -16.94 3.54 -28.94
C ALA A 4 -17.97 2.58 -28.34
N HIS A 5 -17.55 1.37 -27.95
CA HIS A 5 -18.41 0.40 -27.27
C HIS A 5 -18.48 0.64 -25.75
N PHE A 6 -17.52 1.41 -25.19
CA PHE A 6 -17.42 1.76 -23.77
C PHE A 6 -18.53 2.73 -23.34
N SER A 7 -18.66 3.85 -24.07
CA SER A 7 -19.73 4.82 -23.81
C SER A 7 -21.10 4.18 -24.03
N VAL A 8 -21.25 3.30 -25.04
CA VAL A 8 -22.52 2.64 -25.34
C VAL A 8 -22.88 1.57 -24.31
N ALA A 9 -21.93 0.83 -23.72
CA ALA A 9 -22.24 -0.18 -22.69
C ALA A 9 -22.64 0.44 -21.35
N ILE A 10 -22.00 1.55 -20.95
CA ILE A 10 -22.39 2.31 -19.75
C ILE A 10 -23.72 3.02 -19.98
N ILE A 11 -23.89 3.70 -21.12
CA ILE A 11 -25.15 4.38 -21.49
C ILE A 11 -26.29 3.37 -21.64
N ALA A 12 -26.10 2.25 -22.34
CA ALA A 12 -27.15 1.25 -22.52
C ALA A 12 -27.58 0.59 -21.21
N ASN A 13 -26.66 0.39 -20.26
CA ASN A 13 -27.00 -0.12 -18.93
C ASN A 13 -27.65 0.96 -18.04
N CYS A 14 -27.20 2.22 -18.08
CA CYS A 14 -27.85 3.33 -17.36
C CYS A 14 -29.28 3.61 -17.88
N TYR A 15 -29.55 3.43 -19.18
CA TYR A 15 -30.90 3.59 -19.74
C TYR A 15 -31.79 2.34 -19.65
N ALA A 16 -31.21 1.14 -19.52
CA ALA A 16 -31.97 -0.09 -19.28
C ALA A 16 -32.45 -0.23 -17.82
N VAL A 17 -31.87 0.53 -16.89
CA VAL A 17 -32.32 0.60 -15.49
C VAL A 17 -33.24 1.81 -15.30
N THR A 18 -34.42 1.76 -15.92
CA THR A 18 -35.53 2.65 -15.50
C THR A 18 -35.95 2.24 -14.08
N PRO A 19 -36.24 3.19 -13.16
CA PRO A 19 -36.42 2.89 -11.75
C PRO A 19 -37.73 2.15 -11.50
N CYS A 20 -37.68 0.81 -11.50
CA CYS A 20 -38.71 0.02 -10.83
C CYS A 20 -38.45 0.09 -9.31
N TYR A 21 -38.83 1.21 -8.70
CA TYR A 21 -39.17 1.25 -7.28
C TYR A 21 -40.40 0.36 -7.04
N ALA A 22 -40.15 -0.93 -6.85
CA ALA A 22 -41.08 -1.87 -6.21
C ALA A 22 -40.32 -3.13 -5.80
N ALA A 23 -39.28 -3.00 -4.96
CA ALA A 23 -38.72 -4.15 -4.27
C ALA A 23 -39.76 -4.66 -3.26
N ARG A 24 -40.45 -5.76 -3.60
CA ARG A 24 -41.11 -6.61 -2.61
C ARG A 24 -40.04 -7.10 -1.61
N PRO A 25 -40.35 -7.19 -0.30
CA PRO A 25 -39.39 -7.68 0.69
C PRO A 25 -39.29 -9.21 0.58
N GLY A 26 -38.59 -9.68 -0.46
CA GLY A 26 -38.00 -11.01 -0.46
C GLY A 26 -36.77 -10.97 0.43
N ARG A 27 -36.56 -11.99 1.26
CA ARG A 27 -35.34 -12.15 2.06
C ARG A 27 -34.14 -12.11 1.11
N HIS A 28 -33.47 -10.96 1.01
CA HIS A 28 -32.20 -10.84 0.34
C HIS A 28 -31.22 -11.77 1.08
N ALA A 29 -30.59 -12.68 0.34
CA ALA A 29 -29.29 -13.18 0.78
C ALA A 29 -28.43 -11.94 1.04
N ALA A 30 -27.71 -11.91 2.17
CA ALA A 30 -26.90 -10.77 2.54
C ALA A 30 -25.94 -10.42 1.39
N ASP A 31 -26.01 -9.19 0.89
CA ASP A 31 -25.05 -8.68 -0.06
C ASP A 31 -23.66 -8.67 0.60
N ALA A 32 -22.67 -9.24 -0.08
CA ALA A 32 -21.34 -9.47 0.48
C ALA A 32 -20.50 -8.19 0.57
N TYR A 33 -20.86 -7.13 -0.15
CA TYR A 33 -20.21 -5.82 -0.08
C TYR A 33 -20.88 -4.89 0.93
N ALA A 34 -22.21 -4.92 1.00
CA ALA A 34 -22.96 -4.10 1.94
C ALA A 34 -22.60 -4.47 3.40
N PRO A 35 -22.16 -3.51 4.24
CA PRO A 35 -21.80 -3.82 5.61
C PRO A 35 -23.01 -4.34 6.40
N GLN A 36 -22.79 -5.38 7.19
CA GLN A 36 -23.82 -6.14 7.89
C GLN A 36 -23.82 -5.84 9.39
N ARG A 37 -24.94 -6.12 10.08
CA ARG A 37 -24.98 -6.03 11.54
C ARG A 37 -24.09 -7.12 12.17
N ALA A 38 -23.34 -6.72 13.18
CA ALA A 38 -22.45 -7.57 13.95
C ALA A 38 -22.69 -7.43 15.46
N THR A 39 -22.25 -8.42 16.21
CA THR A 39 -22.22 -8.35 17.67
C THR A 39 -21.12 -7.40 18.11
N CYS A 40 -21.46 -6.45 18.98
CA CYS A 40 -20.47 -5.57 19.58
C CYS A 40 -19.64 -6.27 20.66
N PRO A 41 -18.36 -5.89 20.81
CA PRO A 41 -17.59 -6.29 21.97
C PRO A 41 -18.16 -5.63 23.23
N THR A 42 -17.93 -6.27 24.38
CA THR A 42 -18.34 -5.72 25.68
C THR A 42 -17.41 -4.59 26.16
N SER A 43 -16.20 -4.51 25.61
CA SER A 43 -15.22 -3.45 25.86
C SER A 43 -15.32 -2.32 24.82
N SER A 44 -14.69 -1.19 25.12
CA SER A 44 -14.49 -0.11 24.15
C SER A 44 -13.83 -0.64 22.86
N ILE A 45 -14.34 -0.20 21.70
CA ILE A 45 -13.81 -0.56 20.38
C ILE A 45 -12.56 0.28 20.08
N VAL A 46 -12.56 1.53 20.55
CA VAL A 46 -11.44 2.45 20.43
C VAL A 46 -10.65 2.49 21.73
N ARG A 47 -9.33 2.65 21.62
CA ARG A 47 -8.41 2.77 22.74
C ARG A 47 -7.39 3.89 22.51
N PRO A 48 -6.79 4.46 23.55
CA PRO A 48 -5.61 5.29 23.39
C PRO A 48 -4.43 4.46 22.87
N ALA A 49 -3.61 5.07 22.02
CA ALA A 49 -2.44 4.44 21.41
C ALA A 49 -1.19 4.53 22.30
N SER A 50 -1.26 4.06 23.55
CA SER A 50 -0.12 4.02 24.49
C SER A 50 0.73 2.74 24.42
N SER A 51 0.37 1.84 23.52
CA SER A 51 1.00 0.53 23.29
C SER A 51 0.47 -0.06 21.97
N LEU A 52 1.11 -1.11 21.47
CA LEU A 52 0.53 -1.93 20.41
C LEU A 52 -0.79 -2.55 20.87
N ALA A 53 -1.69 -2.76 19.91
CA ALA A 53 -2.94 -3.42 20.23
C ALA A 53 -2.68 -4.90 20.53
N THR A 54 -3.53 -5.51 21.37
CA THR A 54 -3.35 -6.90 21.80
C THR A 54 -3.17 -7.88 20.64
N GLY A 55 -3.96 -7.74 19.57
CA GLY A 55 -3.87 -8.61 18.40
C GLY A 55 -2.53 -8.48 17.66
N GLU A 56 -2.06 -7.26 17.45
CA GLU A 56 -0.75 -7.00 16.84
C GLU A 56 0.36 -7.53 17.75
N SER A 57 0.35 -7.20 19.04
CA SER A 57 1.36 -7.63 20.01
C SER A 57 1.49 -9.16 20.10
N GLN A 58 0.37 -9.87 20.13
CA GLN A 58 0.36 -11.34 20.12
C GLN A 58 0.93 -11.91 18.82
N TYR A 59 0.48 -11.37 17.68
CA TYR A 59 0.95 -11.82 16.37
C TYR A 59 2.45 -11.63 16.21
N ILE A 60 2.96 -10.43 16.51
CA ILE A 60 4.37 -10.11 16.28
C ILE A 60 5.28 -10.88 17.22
N THR A 61 4.82 -11.21 18.44
CA THR A 61 5.58 -12.03 19.38
C THR A 61 5.81 -13.42 18.78
N ALA A 62 4.76 -14.07 18.27
CA ALA A 62 4.88 -15.38 17.63
C ALA A 62 5.63 -15.31 16.29
N ARG A 63 5.39 -14.25 15.50
CA ARG A 63 6.10 -14.02 14.23
C ARG A 63 7.59 -13.81 14.43
N LYS A 64 8.01 -13.06 15.45
CA LYS A 64 9.42 -12.74 15.73
C LYS A 64 10.24 -14.01 15.95
N THR A 65 9.69 -15.03 16.60
CA THR A 65 10.37 -16.34 16.73
C THR A 65 10.70 -16.97 15.38
N ILE A 66 9.77 -16.93 14.41
CA ILE A 66 9.99 -17.45 13.06
C ILE A 66 10.95 -16.56 12.27
N ALA A 67 10.76 -15.24 12.37
CA ALA A 67 11.59 -14.24 11.68
C ALA A 67 13.05 -14.32 12.13
N ASP A 68 13.31 -14.50 13.43
CA ASP A 68 14.66 -14.62 13.99
C ASP A 68 15.36 -15.90 13.55
N ALA A 69 14.65 -17.03 13.55
CA ALA A 69 15.19 -18.27 13.03
C ALA A 69 15.58 -18.15 11.54
N ALA A 70 14.71 -17.50 10.74
CA ALA A 70 14.99 -17.23 9.33
C ALA A 70 16.17 -16.28 9.15
N LEU A 71 16.25 -15.20 9.95
CA LEU A 71 17.35 -14.23 9.88
C LEU A 71 18.68 -14.86 10.26
N ALA A 72 18.73 -15.64 11.35
CA ALA A 72 19.92 -16.38 11.76
C ALA A 72 20.40 -17.33 10.65
N SER A 73 19.47 -18.07 10.04
CA SER A 73 19.80 -18.97 8.93
C SER A 73 20.33 -18.22 7.71
N TRP A 74 19.73 -17.07 7.39
CA TRP A 74 20.15 -16.26 6.25
C TRP A 74 21.53 -15.63 6.48
N LEU A 75 21.78 -15.06 7.66
CA LEU A 75 23.07 -14.48 8.04
C LEU A 75 24.19 -15.53 7.97
N LYS A 76 23.97 -16.73 8.53
CA LYS A 76 24.94 -17.84 8.45
C LYS A 76 25.22 -18.28 7.01
N LYS A 77 24.18 -18.30 6.15
CA LYS A 77 24.33 -18.62 4.73
C LYS A 77 25.20 -17.59 4.01
N VAL A 78 25.07 -16.31 4.36
CA VAL A 78 25.88 -15.21 3.80
C VAL A 78 27.32 -15.29 4.31
N ASN A 79 27.51 -15.41 5.62
CA ASN A 79 28.80 -15.60 6.26
C ASN A 79 28.61 -16.16 7.68
N GLU A 80 29.25 -17.29 7.97
CA GLU A 80 29.12 -18.00 9.25
C GLU A 80 29.58 -17.20 10.49
N THR A 81 30.34 -16.12 10.28
CA THR A 81 30.88 -15.26 11.36
C THR A 81 29.92 -14.19 11.85
N PHE A 82 28.75 -14.01 11.23
CA PHE A 82 27.74 -13.09 11.75
C PHE A 82 27.19 -13.53 13.11
N ASP A 83 26.98 -12.56 14.01
CA ASP A 83 26.29 -12.78 15.27
C ASP A 83 24.83 -13.18 14.98
N THR A 84 24.44 -14.35 15.48
CA THR A 84 23.11 -14.94 15.26
C THR A 84 22.44 -15.34 16.57
N ASP A 85 22.88 -14.73 17.68
CA ASP A 85 22.19 -14.88 18.96
C ASP A 85 20.77 -14.33 18.86
N PRO A 86 19.74 -15.16 19.10
CA PRO A 86 18.34 -14.75 18.99
C PRO A 86 17.97 -13.54 19.85
N SER A 87 18.66 -13.30 20.97
CA SER A 87 18.41 -12.14 21.85
C SER A 87 18.85 -10.80 21.26
N ARG A 88 19.67 -10.83 20.19
CA ARG A 88 20.24 -9.64 19.54
C ARG A 88 19.82 -9.49 18.08
N LEU A 89 18.98 -10.40 17.56
CA LEU A 89 18.53 -10.27 16.18
C LEU A 89 17.54 -9.11 16.02
N PRO A 90 17.78 -8.19 15.06
CA PRO A 90 16.96 -7.00 14.90
C PRO A 90 15.57 -7.35 14.38
N THR A 91 14.57 -6.53 14.73
CA THR A 91 13.27 -6.58 14.07
C THR A 91 13.37 -5.91 12.71
N LEU A 92 13.06 -6.65 11.65
CA LEU A 92 13.07 -6.16 10.27
C LEU A 92 11.67 -5.71 9.82
N GLY A 93 11.59 -4.51 9.26
CA GLY A 93 10.43 -4.01 8.54
C GLY A 93 10.68 -3.94 7.03
N LEU A 94 9.62 -4.04 6.25
CA LEU A 94 9.60 -3.79 4.82
C LEU A 94 8.60 -2.67 4.53
N ALA A 95 8.99 -1.68 3.72
CA ALA A 95 8.15 -0.58 3.27
C ALA A 95 8.07 -0.54 1.74
N GLY A 96 6.85 -0.65 1.21
CA GLY A 96 6.52 -0.52 -0.22
C GLY A 96 5.86 0.83 -0.54
N SER A 97 6.44 1.59 -1.46
CA SER A 97 5.95 2.90 -1.88
C SER A 97 4.77 2.83 -2.87
N GLY A 98 4.15 3.97 -3.14
CA GLY A 98 3.20 4.10 -4.24
C GLY A 98 3.82 4.18 -5.63
N GLY A 99 2.96 4.29 -6.63
CA GLY A 99 3.33 4.32 -8.06
C GLY A 99 2.57 3.33 -8.94
N GLY A 100 1.31 3.03 -8.60
CA GLY A 100 0.42 2.17 -9.41
C GLY A 100 0.99 0.79 -9.74
N TYR A 101 0.75 0.29 -10.96
CA TYR A 101 1.22 -1.03 -11.37
C TYR A 101 2.76 -1.14 -11.39
N ARG A 102 3.48 -0.03 -11.65
CA ARG A 102 4.94 -0.04 -11.60
C ARG A 102 5.44 -0.38 -10.20
N ALA A 103 4.82 0.21 -9.17
CA ALA A 103 5.17 -0.08 -7.78
C ALA A 103 4.81 -1.52 -7.39
N LEU A 104 3.59 -1.96 -7.70
CA LEU A 104 3.16 -3.34 -7.51
C LEU A 104 4.18 -4.33 -8.10
N LEU A 105 4.55 -4.15 -9.37
CA LEU A 105 5.37 -5.11 -10.11
C LEU A 105 6.86 -5.05 -9.70
N ASN A 106 7.41 -3.85 -9.46
CA ASN A 106 8.79 -3.74 -8.98
C ASN A 106 8.96 -4.33 -7.59
N GLU A 107 8.02 -4.05 -6.69
CA GLU A 107 8.02 -4.63 -5.34
C GLU A 107 7.80 -6.13 -5.40
N ALA A 108 6.92 -6.62 -6.27
CA ALA A 108 6.76 -8.05 -6.52
C ALA A 108 8.11 -8.69 -6.91
N GLY A 109 8.89 -8.07 -7.79
CA GLY A 109 10.25 -8.53 -8.13
C GLY A 109 11.20 -8.57 -6.94
N VAL A 110 11.18 -7.55 -6.07
CA VAL A 110 12.00 -7.52 -4.85
C VAL A 110 11.63 -8.65 -3.90
N LEU A 111 10.34 -8.87 -3.68
CA LEU A 111 9.82 -9.95 -2.84
C LEU A 111 10.14 -11.33 -3.44
N GLN A 112 10.02 -11.47 -4.76
CA GLN A 112 10.40 -12.69 -5.48
C GLN A 112 11.85 -13.04 -5.19
N ALA A 113 12.78 -12.09 -5.34
CA ALA A 113 14.21 -12.32 -5.07
C ALA A 113 14.48 -12.73 -3.62
N MET A 114 13.85 -12.07 -2.65
CA MET A 114 14.07 -12.32 -1.22
C MET A 114 13.37 -13.58 -0.70
N ASN A 115 12.38 -14.13 -1.42
CA ASN A 115 11.57 -15.24 -0.95
C ASN A 115 12.17 -16.59 -1.31
N ALA A 116 12.54 -17.39 -0.31
CA ALA A 116 13.10 -18.73 -0.51
C ALA A 116 12.15 -19.72 -1.22
N ARG A 117 10.84 -19.42 -1.26
CA ARG A 117 9.85 -20.25 -1.98
C ARG A 117 9.79 -19.96 -3.47
N ASP A 118 10.46 -18.92 -3.93
CA ASP A 118 10.17 -18.28 -5.23
C ASP A 118 11.42 -17.94 -6.05
N SER A 119 12.58 -17.91 -5.41
CA SER A 119 13.84 -17.59 -6.07
C SER A 119 15.03 -18.27 -5.40
N ASN A 120 16.06 -18.53 -6.20
CA ASN A 120 17.40 -18.90 -5.75
C ASN A 120 18.39 -17.73 -5.79
N SER A 121 17.91 -16.48 -5.74
CA SER A 121 18.76 -15.28 -5.79
C SER A 121 19.78 -15.22 -4.65
N SER A 122 20.77 -14.34 -4.75
CA SER A 122 21.77 -14.13 -3.70
C SER A 122 21.19 -13.66 -2.36
N VAL A 123 19.98 -13.09 -2.36
CA VAL A 123 19.27 -12.60 -1.15
C VAL A 123 18.07 -13.46 -0.76
N ASN A 124 17.86 -14.63 -1.40
CA ASN A 124 16.73 -15.51 -1.09
C ASN A 124 16.73 -15.93 0.40
N GLY A 125 15.54 -16.09 0.97
CA GLY A 125 15.33 -16.42 2.39
C GLY A 125 15.15 -15.21 3.30
N LEU A 126 15.53 -14.01 2.85
CA LEU A 126 15.38 -12.79 3.65
C LEU A 126 13.91 -12.40 3.86
N TYR A 127 13.01 -12.72 2.92
CA TYR A 127 11.58 -12.38 3.09
C TYR A 127 10.98 -13.03 4.33
N GLN A 128 11.41 -14.26 4.64
CA GLN A 128 10.98 -14.99 5.83
C GLN A 128 11.41 -14.31 7.15
N ALA A 129 12.43 -13.44 7.12
CA ALA A 129 12.95 -12.70 8.28
C ALA A 129 12.22 -11.38 8.58
N PHE A 130 11.32 -10.91 7.72
CA PHE A 130 10.55 -9.69 8.02
C PHE A 130 9.44 -9.93 9.05
N THR A 131 9.34 -9.03 10.02
CA THR A 131 8.26 -9.03 11.02
C THR A 131 7.06 -8.23 10.51
N TYR A 132 7.30 -7.12 9.81
CA TYR A 132 6.28 -6.21 9.30
C TYR A 132 6.43 -5.94 7.80
N HIS A 133 5.31 -5.66 7.14
CA HIS A 133 5.28 -5.15 5.78
C HIS A 133 4.26 -4.00 5.70
N ALA A 134 4.75 -2.77 5.68
CA ALA A 134 3.91 -1.60 5.45
C ALA A 134 3.90 -1.21 3.98
N ALA A 135 2.76 -0.78 3.48
CA ALA A 135 2.59 -0.52 2.06
C ALA A 135 1.60 0.63 1.83
N LEU A 136 1.89 1.42 0.79
CA LEU A 136 1.07 2.55 0.35
C LEU A 136 0.76 2.41 -1.15
N SER A 137 -0.44 2.79 -1.57
CA SER A 137 -0.81 2.94 -2.99
C SER A 137 -0.51 1.69 -3.82
N GLY A 138 0.29 1.77 -4.89
CA GLY A 138 0.69 0.60 -5.70
C GLY A 138 1.40 -0.51 -4.91
N GLY A 139 2.21 -0.20 -3.89
CA GLY A 139 2.70 -1.20 -2.95
C GLY A 139 1.59 -1.80 -2.10
N GLY A 140 0.59 -0.98 -1.74
CA GLY A 140 -0.65 -1.41 -1.10
C GLY A 140 -1.42 -2.44 -1.94
N TRP A 141 -1.48 -2.26 -3.27
CA TRP A 141 -2.09 -3.24 -4.19
C TRP A 141 -1.39 -4.60 -4.12
N LEU A 142 -0.06 -4.62 -4.04
CA LEU A 142 0.70 -5.86 -3.85
C LEU A 142 0.44 -6.49 -2.48
N ALA A 143 0.44 -5.68 -1.42
CA ALA A 143 0.24 -6.19 -0.06
C ALA A 143 -1.16 -6.79 0.12
N THR A 144 -2.20 -6.16 -0.43
CA THR A 144 -3.58 -6.68 -0.37
C THR A 144 -3.79 -7.86 -1.31
N SER A 145 -3.16 -7.89 -2.50
CA SER A 145 -3.23 -9.06 -3.40
C SER A 145 -2.57 -10.29 -2.75
N LEU A 146 -1.42 -10.12 -2.11
CA LEU A 146 -0.78 -11.17 -1.32
C LEU A 146 -1.72 -11.69 -0.23
N ALA A 147 -2.38 -10.80 0.52
CA ALA A 147 -3.31 -11.21 1.56
C ALA A 147 -4.51 -12.00 1.00
N ALA A 148 -5.14 -11.50 -0.08
CA ALA A 148 -6.28 -12.13 -0.74
C ALA A 148 -5.96 -13.52 -1.30
N TRP A 149 -4.74 -13.69 -1.82
CA TRP A 149 -4.25 -14.97 -2.34
C TRP A 149 -3.52 -15.80 -1.30
N HIS A 150 -3.71 -15.53 0.00
CA HIS A 150 -3.08 -16.27 1.09
C HIS A 150 -1.55 -16.40 0.93
N TRP A 151 -0.86 -15.34 0.51
CA TRP A 151 0.58 -15.27 0.27
C TRP A 151 1.12 -16.40 -0.61
N ARG A 152 0.47 -16.65 -1.75
CA ARG A 152 1.08 -17.35 -2.88
C ARG A 152 2.37 -16.63 -3.33
N THR A 153 3.21 -17.35 -4.06
CA THR A 153 4.46 -16.79 -4.59
C THR A 153 4.18 -15.71 -5.64
N ILE A 154 5.13 -14.81 -5.85
CA ILE A 154 5.06 -13.80 -6.90
C ILE A 154 5.02 -14.47 -8.26
N SER A 155 5.80 -15.53 -8.50
CA SER A 155 5.72 -16.27 -9.77
C SER A 155 4.32 -16.84 -10.04
N TYR A 156 3.58 -17.22 -9.00
CA TYR A 156 2.17 -17.62 -9.14
C TYR A 156 1.29 -16.42 -9.49
N LEU A 157 1.39 -15.31 -8.75
CA LEU A 157 0.56 -14.13 -8.99
C LEU A 157 0.85 -13.51 -10.36
N GLN A 158 2.11 -13.45 -10.76
CA GLN A 158 2.55 -13.01 -12.07
C GLN A 158 1.82 -13.74 -13.20
N LYS A 159 1.90 -15.08 -13.23
CA LYS A 159 1.32 -15.90 -14.31
C LYS A 159 -0.19 -16.03 -14.26
N ASN A 160 -0.79 -16.02 -13.06
CA ASN A 160 -2.22 -16.36 -12.91
C ASN A 160 -3.10 -15.16 -12.60
N VAL A 161 -2.53 -13.99 -12.32
CA VAL A 161 -3.27 -12.79 -11.92
C VAL A 161 -2.77 -11.59 -12.71
N TYR A 162 -1.48 -11.25 -12.62
CA TYR A 162 -0.98 -9.98 -13.15
C TYR A 162 -0.90 -9.97 -14.68
N GLU A 163 -0.26 -10.95 -15.31
CA GLU A 163 -0.19 -11.03 -16.78
C GLU A 163 -1.55 -10.93 -17.46
N PRO A 164 -2.53 -11.82 -17.16
CA PRO A 164 -3.82 -11.77 -17.83
C PRO A 164 -4.64 -10.52 -17.48
N ASN A 165 -4.70 -10.15 -16.20
CA ASN A 165 -5.62 -9.09 -15.77
C ASN A 165 -5.08 -7.69 -16.08
N LEU A 166 -3.76 -7.48 -15.95
CA LEU A 166 -3.16 -6.17 -16.24
C LEU A 166 -3.11 -5.90 -17.74
N GLU A 167 -3.01 -6.94 -18.58
CA GLU A 167 -3.10 -6.79 -20.04
C GLU A 167 -4.51 -6.38 -20.47
N ASP A 168 -5.56 -6.95 -19.87
CA ASP A 168 -6.95 -6.50 -20.08
C ASP A 168 -7.17 -5.07 -19.54
N GLY A 169 -6.52 -4.74 -18.43
CA GLY A 169 -6.52 -3.42 -17.83
C GLY A 169 -7.65 -3.18 -16.82
N LEU A 170 -7.44 -2.17 -15.97
CA LEU A 170 -8.30 -1.85 -14.82
C LEU A 170 -9.75 -1.55 -15.23
N LEU A 171 -9.95 -0.98 -16.41
CA LEU A 171 -11.27 -0.58 -16.93
C LEU A 171 -12.01 -1.72 -17.65
N LEU A 172 -11.40 -2.90 -17.80
CA LEU A 172 -12.05 -4.11 -18.31
C LEU A 172 -12.10 -5.18 -17.20
N PRO A 173 -12.84 -4.94 -16.09
CA PRO A 173 -12.91 -5.88 -14.98
C PRO A 173 -13.44 -7.25 -15.43
N GLY A 174 -12.69 -8.32 -15.18
CA GLY A 174 -13.08 -9.66 -15.65
C GLY A 174 -12.98 -9.84 -17.19
N GLY A 175 -12.23 -8.97 -17.87
CA GLY A 175 -11.91 -9.05 -19.29
C GLY A 175 -13.16 -9.06 -20.17
N PHE A 176 -13.37 -10.17 -20.87
CA PHE A 176 -14.53 -10.40 -21.73
C PHE A 176 -15.88 -10.22 -21.01
N TYR A 177 -15.94 -10.49 -19.70
CA TYR A 177 -17.17 -10.40 -18.90
C TYR A 177 -17.39 -9.02 -18.25
N SER A 178 -16.63 -7.99 -18.66
CA SER A 178 -16.70 -6.64 -18.13
C SER A 178 -18.11 -6.04 -17.96
N PRO A 179 -19.05 -6.19 -18.91
CA PRO A 179 -20.41 -5.69 -18.70
C PRO A 179 -21.12 -6.29 -17.47
N LEU A 180 -20.92 -7.59 -17.19
CA LEU A 180 -21.48 -8.25 -16.02
C LEU A 180 -20.78 -7.79 -14.74
N ALA A 181 -19.46 -7.62 -14.80
CA ALA A 181 -18.68 -7.10 -13.68
C ALA A 181 -19.14 -5.69 -13.30
N TYR A 182 -19.31 -4.79 -14.26
CA TYR A 182 -19.84 -3.43 -14.00
C TYR A 182 -21.25 -3.45 -13.39
N ALA A 183 -22.16 -4.29 -13.89
CA ALA A 183 -23.49 -4.44 -13.31
C ALA A 183 -23.43 -4.91 -11.85
N GLN A 184 -22.52 -5.84 -11.53
CA GLN A 184 -22.29 -6.30 -10.16
C GLN A 184 -21.71 -5.17 -9.29
N ILE A 185 -20.72 -4.42 -9.79
CA ILE A 185 -20.11 -3.29 -9.07
C ILE A 185 -21.18 -2.27 -8.69
N LEU A 186 -22.03 -1.86 -9.63
CA LEU A 186 -23.10 -0.90 -9.35
C LEU A 186 -24.13 -1.46 -8.36
N THR A 187 -24.42 -2.76 -8.43
CA THR A 187 -25.30 -3.45 -7.46
C THR A 187 -24.70 -3.42 -6.06
N ASP A 188 -23.42 -3.75 -5.92
CA ASP A 188 -22.70 -3.75 -4.64
C ASP A 188 -22.71 -2.36 -4.00
N VAL A 189 -22.38 -1.32 -4.78
CA VAL A 189 -22.36 0.06 -4.27
C VAL A 189 -23.76 0.54 -3.91
N ALA A 190 -24.78 0.24 -4.73
CA ALA A 190 -26.17 0.55 -4.40
C ALA A 190 -26.64 -0.18 -3.13
N ALA A 191 -26.21 -1.42 -2.90
CA ALA A 191 -26.52 -2.18 -1.69
C ALA A 191 -25.87 -1.55 -0.45
N LYS A 192 -24.61 -1.09 -0.54
CA LYS A 192 -23.95 -0.33 0.54
C LYS A 192 -24.68 0.97 0.86
N ALA A 193 -25.10 1.73 -0.17
CA ALA A 193 -25.89 2.95 0.01
C ALA A 193 -27.26 2.65 0.66
N ALA A 194 -27.96 1.61 0.20
CA ALA A 194 -29.24 1.16 0.76
C ALA A 194 -29.12 0.69 2.22
N ALA A 195 -27.94 0.18 2.61
CA ALA A 195 -27.62 -0.16 3.99
C ALA A 195 -27.30 1.08 4.88
N GLY A 196 -27.28 2.29 4.30
CA GLY A 196 -27.11 3.55 5.01
C GLY A 196 -25.67 4.00 5.22
N TYR A 197 -24.72 3.42 4.49
CA TYR A 197 -23.30 3.77 4.57
C TYR A 197 -22.89 4.75 3.47
N PRO A 198 -21.85 5.57 3.69
CA PRO A 198 -21.33 6.46 2.65
C PRO A 198 -20.81 5.65 1.46
N VAL A 199 -21.10 6.15 0.26
CA VAL A 199 -20.60 5.61 -1.00
C VAL A 199 -19.89 6.71 -1.78
N THR A 200 -18.73 6.39 -2.34
CA THR A 200 -17.90 7.35 -3.08
C THR A 200 -17.31 6.72 -4.34
N ALA A 201 -16.56 7.50 -5.13
CA ALA A 201 -15.74 6.99 -6.22
C ALA A 201 -14.76 5.90 -5.75
N GLY A 202 -14.30 5.99 -4.50
CA GLY A 202 -13.42 5.01 -3.87
C GLY A 202 -14.04 3.61 -3.76
N ASP A 203 -15.37 3.50 -3.64
CA ASP A 203 -16.06 2.21 -3.64
C ASP A 203 -15.98 1.53 -5.02
N ILE A 204 -16.33 2.25 -6.09
CA ILE A 204 -16.28 1.72 -7.46
C ILE A 204 -14.84 1.34 -7.83
N TYR A 205 -13.90 2.22 -7.51
CA TYR A 205 -12.46 1.99 -7.73
C TYR A 205 -11.96 0.76 -6.96
N GLY A 206 -12.37 0.58 -5.70
CA GLY A 206 -12.02 -0.59 -4.89
C GLY A 206 -12.54 -1.89 -5.48
N ARG A 207 -13.74 -1.88 -6.07
CA ARG A 207 -14.26 -3.07 -6.77
C ARG A 207 -13.48 -3.36 -8.06
N LEU A 208 -13.18 -2.34 -8.87
CA LEU A 208 -12.36 -2.51 -10.09
C LEU A 208 -10.99 -3.13 -9.78
N LEU A 209 -10.32 -2.61 -8.75
CA LEU A 209 -9.06 -3.18 -8.25
C LEU A 209 -9.25 -4.63 -7.79
N GLY A 210 -10.35 -4.95 -7.12
CA GLY A 210 -10.68 -6.32 -6.72
C GLY A 210 -10.76 -7.29 -7.90
N TYR A 211 -11.43 -6.93 -8.99
CA TYR A 211 -11.48 -7.74 -10.21
C TYR A 211 -10.11 -7.95 -10.86
N ASN A 212 -9.19 -7.00 -10.69
CA ASN A 212 -7.84 -7.08 -11.27
C ASN A 212 -6.88 -7.89 -10.40
N LEU A 213 -7.05 -7.86 -9.07
CA LEU A 213 -6.02 -8.30 -8.13
C LEU A 213 -6.42 -9.50 -7.26
N PHE A 214 -7.70 -9.75 -7.06
CA PHE A 214 -8.20 -10.73 -6.07
C PHE A 214 -8.79 -11.98 -6.72
N PRO A 215 -8.83 -13.12 -5.98
CA PRO A 215 -9.47 -14.31 -6.48
C PRO A 215 -10.99 -14.17 -6.62
N GLY A 216 -11.56 -14.95 -7.53
CA GLY A 216 -13.00 -15.06 -7.73
C GLY A 216 -13.53 -14.20 -8.87
N ALA A 217 -14.62 -14.67 -9.49
CA ALA A 217 -15.27 -13.97 -10.60
C ALA A 217 -16.04 -12.71 -10.17
N ASP A 218 -16.15 -12.46 -8.86
CA ASP A 218 -16.81 -11.31 -8.24
C ASP A 218 -15.80 -10.27 -7.72
N GLY A 219 -14.52 -10.39 -8.10
CA GLY A 219 -13.45 -9.51 -7.65
C GLY A 219 -13.20 -9.60 -6.14
N GLY A 220 -13.42 -10.77 -5.53
CA GLY A 220 -13.10 -11.02 -4.13
C GLY A 220 -13.95 -10.21 -3.15
N VAL A 221 -15.22 -9.97 -3.48
CA VAL A 221 -16.13 -9.09 -2.72
C VAL A 221 -16.25 -9.42 -1.24
N ALA A 222 -16.13 -10.69 -0.88
CA ALA A 222 -16.24 -11.14 0.50
C ALA A 222 -14.94 -11.03 1.31
N PHE A 223 -13.81 -10.67 0.69
CA PHE A 223 -12.55 -10.52 1.40
C PHE A 223 -12.53 -9.23 2.21
N THR A 224 -12.11 -9.33 3.46
CA THR A 224 -11.99 -8.20 4.37
C THR A 224 -10.60 -8.17 5.00
N MET A 225 -10.16 -7.00 5.45
CA MET A 225 -8.88 -6.84 6.14
C MET A 225 -8.85 -7.63 7.45
N SER A 226 -9.94 -7.63 8.21
CA SER A 226 -10.12 -8.47 9.40
C SER A 226 -10.14 -9.97 9.08
N GLY A 227 -10.67 -10.35 7.91
CA GLY A 227 -10.73 -11.72 7.43
C GLY A 227 -9.35 -12.35 7.19
N VAL A 228 -8.32 -11.53 6.95
CA VAL A 228 -6.92 -11.97 6.80
C VAL A 228 -6.46 -12.78 8.03
N THR A 229 -7.00 -12.49 9.21
CA THR A 229 -6.67 -13.21 10.46
C THR A 229 -7.06 -14.68 10.44
N SER A 230 -7.95 -15.10 9.54
CA SER A 230 -8.35 -16.50 9.34
C SER A 230 -7.49 -17.26 8.32
N SER A 231 -6.61 -16.57 7.59
CA SER A 231 -5.74 -17.16 6.58
C SER A 231 -4.73 -18.11 7.20
N SER A 232 -4.47 -19.25 6.55
CA SER A 232 -3.54 -20.26 7.09
C SER A 232 -2.10 -19.76 7.24
N ASN A 233 -1.61 -18.93 6.32
CA ASN A 233 -0.27 -18.36 6.42
C ASN A 233 -0.17 -17.30 7.52
N PHE A 234 -1.25 -16.56 7.78
CA PHE A 234 -1.32 -15.59 8.86
C PHE A 234 -1.41 -16.29 10.23
N THR A 235 -2.36 -17.22 10.41
CA THR A 235 -2.52 -17.98 11.67
C THR A 235 -1.28 -18.79 12.06
N LYS A 236 -0.48 -19.23 11.08
CA LYS A 236 0.81 -19.90 11.29
C LYS A 236 2.00 -18.93 11.43
N HIS A 237 1.75 -17.62 11.41
CA HIS A 237 2.76 -16.56 11.52
C HIS A 237 3.87 -16.66 10.45
N GLN A 238 3.54 -17.20 9.27
CA GLN A 238 4.51 -17.45 8.20
C GLN A 238 4.79 -16.23 7.34
N VAL A 239 4.08 -15.13 7.57
CA VAL A 239 4.12 -13.90 6.77
C VAL A 239 4.31 -12.67 7.66
N PRO A 240 4.95 -11.60 7.16
CA PRO A 240 5.04 -10.35 7.90
C PRO A 240 3.65 -9.78 8.19
N TYR A 241 3.50 -9.06 9.31
CA TYR A 241 2.27 -8.39 9.67
C TYR A 241 2.00 -7.23 8.69
N PRO A 242 0.91 -7.25 7.90
CA PRO A 242 0.64 -6.24 6.90
C PRO A 242 0.07 -4.96 7.53
N ILE A 243 0.56 -3.82 7.07
CA ILE A 243 0.10 -2.48 7.47
C ILE A 243 -0.18 -1.72 6.16
N ILE A 244 -1.44 -1.37 5.90
CA ILE A 244 -1.79 -0.56 4.73
C ILE A 244 -2.02 0.87 5.20
N THR A 245 -1.33 1.85 4.61
CA THR A 245 -1.41 3.24 5.05
C THR A 245 -2.33 4.07 4.16
N SER A 246 -2.92 5.11 4.73
CA SER A 246 -3.70 6.14 4.04
C SER A 246 -3.61 7.44 4.85
N ILE A 247 -3.94 8.57 4.23
CA ILE A 247 -3.93 9.87 4.93
C ILE A 247 -5.34 10.43 5.04
N GLY A 248 -5.57 11.22 6.09
CA GLY A 248 -6.77 12.03 6.23
C GLY A 248 -6.74 13.21 5.28
N THR A 249 -7.91 13.54 4.73
CA THR A 249 -8.05 14.69 3.85
C THR A 249 -9.04 15.71 4.41
N ASN A 250 -8.76 16.99 4.17
CA ASN A 250 -9.67 18.08 4.53
C ASN A 250 -10.72 18.37 3.45
N ALA A 251 -10.83 17.51 2.43
CA ALA A 251 -11.71 17.72 1.29
C ALA A 251 -13.19 17.84 1.68
N SER A 252 -13.64 17.13 2.71
CA SER A 252 -15.03 17.17 3.19
C SER A 252 -15.38 18.45 3.97
N SER A 253 -14.40 19.12 4.57
CA SER A 253 -14.60 20.32 5.40
C SER A 253 -14.28 21.62 4.66
N SER A 254 -13.30 21.59 3.75
CA SER A 254 -12.76 22.78 3.08
C SER A 254 -13.05 22.83 1.57
N GLY A 255 -13.38 21.70 0.95
CA GLY A 255 -13.46 21.57 -0.52
C GLY A 255 -12.10 21.69 -1.23
N ILE A 256 -10.99 21.75 -0.48
CA ILE A 256 -9.61 21.81 -0.98
C ILE A 256 -9.04 20.38 -0.98
N CYS A 257 -8.37 20.00 -2.07
CA CYS A 257 -7.75 18.68 -2.24
C CYS A 257 -6.22 18.74 -2.31
N SER A 258 -5.64 19.73 -1.64
CA SER A 258 -4.20 19.83 -1.43
C SER A 258 -3.97 19.47 0.03
N GLU A 259 -3.38 18.31 0.27
CA GLU A 259 -3.17 17.84 1.63
C GLU A 259 -1.83 18.36 2.15
N PRO A 260 -1.80 18.88 3.39
CA PRO A 260 -0.55 19.33 3.98
C PRO A 260 0.35 18.13 4.32
N PRO A 261 1.68 18.35 4.45
CA PRO A 261 2.58 17.29 4.88
C PRO A 261 2.22 16.69 6.25
N ASP A 262 1.60 17.44 7.16
CA ASP A 262 1.18 16.97 8.49
C ASP A 262 -0.19 16.27 8.49
N ALA A 263 -0.68 15.82 7.33
CA ALA A 263 -1.93 15.08 7.23
C ALA A 263 -1.96 13.86 8.16
N THR A 264 -3.10 13.66 8.83
CA THR A 264 -3.27 12.56 9.79
C THR A 264 -3.04 11.21 9.13
N GLN A 265 -2.12 10.42 9.67
CA GLN A 265 -1.80 9.09 9.17
C GLN A 265 -2.79 8.05 9.70
N TYR A 266 -3.31 7.22 8.80
CA TYR A 266 -4.18 6.08 9.12
C TYR A 266 -3.53 4.77 8.72
N GLU A 267 -3.75 3.76 9.54
CA GLU A 267 -3.24 2.41 9.32
C GLU A 267 -4.40 1.41 9.35
N TYR A 268 -4.54 0.64 8.28
CA TYR A 268 -5.35 -0.56 8.24
C TYR A 268 -4.47 -1.76 8.57
N THR A 269 -4.84 -2.51 9.61
CA THR A 269 -4.11 -3.70 10.06
C THR A 269 -5.09 -4.84 10.32
N PRO A 270 -4.73 -6.13 10.13
CA PRO A 270 -5.72 -7.22 10.19
C PRO A 270 -6.43 -7.39 11.53
N THR A 271 -5.78 -6.99 12.62
CA THR A 271 -6.39 -7.07 13.95
C THR A 271 -7.03 -5.74 14.33
N ASN A 272 -7.65 -5.70 15.51
CA ASN A 272 -8.17 -4.47 16.14
C ASN A 272 -9.54 -4.04 15.57
N LEU A 273 -9.76 -2.71 15.47
CA LEU A 273 -11.04 -2.09 15.14
C LEU A 273 -11.61 -2.48 13.76
N MET A 274 -10.83 -3.12 12.89
CA MET A 274 -11.23 -3.46 11.51
C MET A 274 -12.49 -4.30 11.43
N ALA A 275 -12.64 -5.30 12.30
CA ALA A 275 -13.85 -6.14 12.32
C ALA A 275 -15.13 -5.36 12.66
N HIS A 276 -14.97 -4.15 13.20
CA HIS A 276 -16.05 -3.24 13.59
C HIS A 276 -16.01 -1.90 12.85
N LEU A 277 -15.21 -1.78 11.79
CA LEU A 277 -15.14 -0.58 10.97
C LEU A 277 -16.52 -0.28 10.39
N GLY A 278 -16.86 1.01 10.29
CA GLY A 278 -18.18 1.45 9.85
C GLY A 278 -19.27 1.47 10.93
N SER A 279 -19.01 0.93 12.13
CA SER A 279 -19.96 1.02 13.24
C SER A 279 -20.22 2.48 13.63
N ASN A 280 -21.44 2.78 14.08
CA ASN A 280 -21.74 4.07 14.69
C ASN A 280 -21.17 4.09 16.11
N ILE A 281 -20.03 4.76 16.29
CA ILE A 281 -19.29 4.82 17.56
C ILE A 281 -19.30 6.25 18.09
N SER A 282 -19.50 6.40 19.39
CA SER A 282 -19.33 7.66 20.09
C SER A 282 -18.55 7.45 21.38
N ASN A 283 -17.53 8.28 21.60
CA ASN A 283 -16.62 8.20 22.75
C ASN A 283 -16.07 6.78 22.97
N GLY A 284 -15.71 6.11 21.88
CA GLY A 284 -15.10 4.77 21.85
C GLY A 284 -16.06 3.57 21.96
N THR A 285 -17.36 3.80 22.16
CA THR A 285 -18.36 2.73 22.29
C THR A 285 -19.42 2.77 21.20
N ALA A 286 -19.96 1.61 20.82
CA ALA A 286 -21.02 1.53 19.82
C ALA A 286 -22.32 2.13 20.34
N VAL A 287 -22.89 3.05 19.57
CA VAL A 287 -24.18 3.68 19.86
C VAL A 287 -25.29 2.63 19.78
N HIS A 288 -26.08 2.52 20.85
CA HIS A 288 -27.16 1.54 21.00
C HIS A 288 -26.71 0.06 20.85
N GLY A 289 -25.43 -0.25 21.04
CA GLY A 289 -24.91 -1.62 20.93
C GLY A 289 -24.99 -2.21 19.51
N ASN A 290 -25.08 -1.35 18.49
CA ASN A 290 -25.12 -1.77 17.09
C ASN A 290 -23.73 -1.67 16.46
N CYS A 291 -23.12 -2.81 16.16
CA CYS A 291 -21.86 -2.87 15.44
C CYS A 291 -22.09 -3.33 14.01
N THR A 292 -21.10 -3.00 13.19
CA THR A 292 -21.04 -3.31 11.77
C THR A 292 -19.89 -4.28 11.52
N SER A 293 -20.04 -5.17 10.54
CA SER A 293 -18.95 -5.98 9.99
C SER A 293 -18.96 -5.91 8.47
N GLY A 294 -17.81 -6.16 7.84
CA GLY A 294 -17.67 -6.21 6.38
C GLY A 294 -17.44 -4.85 5.72
N PHE A 295 -17.47 -3.75 6.48
CA PHE A 295 -17.09 -2.43 5.96
C PHE A 295 -15.61 -2.40 5.55
N ASP A 296 -14.77 -3.16 6.24
CA ASP A 296 -13.33 -3.33 5.98
C ASP A 296 -13.04 -4.25 4.78
N ASN A 297 -13.91 -4.23 3.76
CA ASN A 297 -13.70 -4.91 2.49
C ASN A 297 -12.29 -4.61 1.95
N LEU A 298 -11.59 -5.65 1.53
CA LEU A 298 -10.18 -5.56 1.16
C LEU A 298 -9.99 -4.70 -0.09
N GLY A 299 -10.97 -4.67 -1.01
CA GLY A 299 -10.99 -3.78 -2.18
C GLY A 299 -11.15 -2.33 -1.77
N PHE A 300 -12.04 -2.04 -0.81
CA PHE A 300 -12.19 -0.70 -0.24
C PHE A 300 -10.90 -0.21 0.45
N VAL A 301 -10.22 -1.06 1.22
CA VAL A 301 -8.91 -0.74 1.83
C VAL A 301 -7.86 -0.48 0.74
N THR A 302 -7.84 -1.31 -0.31
CA THR A 302 -6.91 -1.15 -1.45
C THR A 302 -7.15 0.15 -2.21
N ALA A 303 -8.42 0.55 -2.38
CA ALA A 303 -8.74 1.87 -2.92
C ALA A 303 -8.32 2.99 -1.98
N SER A 304 -8.62 2.90 -0.68
CA SER A 304 -8.30 3.96 0.29
C SER A 304 -6.81 4.31 0.32
N THR A 305 -5.92 3.34 0.16
CA THR A 305 -4.47 3.58 0.14
C THR A 305 -3.95 4.15 -1.19
N SER A 306 -4.75 4.06 -2.26
CA SER A 306 -4.31 4.37 -3.64
C SER A 306 -5.21 5.38 -4.36
N ASN A 307 -6.13 6.02 -3.64
CA ASN A 307 -7.08 6.95 -4.22
C ASN A 307 -6.43 8.33 -4.41
N ILE A 308 -5.90 8.53 -5.62
CA ILE A 308 -5.29 9.78 -6.10
C ILE A 308 -6.31 10.73 -6.76
N PHE A 309 -7.61 10.43 -6.72
CA PHE A 309 -8.63 11.26 -7.39
C PHE A 309 -8.73 12.67 -6.82
N GLY A 310 -8.15 12.94 -5.65
CA GLY A 310 -7.93 14.30 -5.15
C GLY A 310 -7.20 15.22 -6.15
N CYS A 311 -6.35 14.68 -7.04
CA CYS A 311 -5.73 15.46 -8.12
C CYS A 311 -6.73 16.03 -9.12
N LEU A 312 -7.92 15.42 -9.27
CA LEU A 312 -8.99 15.85 -10.20
C LEU A 312 -9.81 17.04 -9.68
N CYS A 313 -9.56 17.46 -8.44
CA CYS A 313 -10.26 18.55 -7.77
C CYS A 313 -9.98 19.94 -8.36
N LYS A 314 -8.90 20.09 -9.13
CA LYS A 314 -8.62 21.30 -9.93
C LYS A 314 -9.19 21.08 -11.34
N THR A 315 -10.20 21.89 -11.69
CA THR A 315 -11.05 21.91 -12.89
C THR A 315 -10.61 21.05 -14.09
N VAL A 316 -11.55 20.19 -14.53
CA VAL A 316 -11.61 19.27 -15.69
C VAL A 316 -11.36 19.92 -17.08
N SER A 317 -10.98 21.20 -17.13
CA SER A 317 -10.66 21.88 -18.39
C SER A 317 -9.29 21.41 -18.91
N ASN A 318 -9.32 20.40 -19.78
CA ASN A 318 -8.22 19.79 -20.54
C ASN A 318 -7.50 18.59 -19.92
N SER A 319 -8.19 17.70 -19.22
CA SER A 319 -7.59 16.41 -18.86
C SER A 319 -7.47 15.52 -20.11
N THR A 320 -6.24 15.08 -20.44
CA THR A 320 -5.94 14.07 -21.47
C THR A 320 -5.04 13.00 -20.83
N GLY A 321 -5.18 11.73 -21.20
CA GLY A 321 -4.36 10.61 -20.65
C GLY A 321 -5.15 9.62 -19.78
N ALA A 322 -4.45 8.67 -19.13
CA ALA A 322 -5.06 7.55 -18.42
C ALA A 322 -5.89 7.95 -17.18
N VAL A 323 -5.47 8.98 -16.44
CA VAL A 323 -6.27 9.55 -15.32
C VAL A 323 -7.57 10.15 -15.83
N ALA A 324 -7.54 10.85 -16.97
CA ALA A 324 -8.74 11.39 -17.60
C ALA A 324 -9.66 10.26 -18.09
N GLN A 325 -9.11 9.17 -18.64
CA GLN A 325 -9.89 8.00 -19.03
C GLN A 325 -10.55 7.30 -17.84
N LEU A 326 -9.83 7.15 -16.72
CA LEU A 326 -10.39 6.61 -15.48
C LEU A 326 -11.46 7.56 -14.92
N ALA A 327 -11.19 8.86 -14.91
CA ALA A 327 -12.15 9.88 -14.50
C ALA A 327 -13.40 9.86 -15.39
N ASP A 328 -13.28 9.85 -16.72
CA ASP A 328 -14.38 9.83 -17.69
C ASP A 328 -15.19 8.53 -17.61
N ALA A 329 -14.52 7.38 -17.50
CA ALA A 329 -15.17 6.07 -17.35
C ALA A 329 -15.94 5.97 -16.03
N LEU A 330 -15.41 6.58 -14.96
CA LEU A 330 -16.05 6.62 -13.67
C LEU A 330 -17.04 7.78 -13.54
N GLN A 331 -16.95 8.84 -14.34
CA GLN A 331 -17.72 10.08 -14.15
C GLN A 331 -19.22 9.81 -14.18
N SER A 332 -19.69 8.94 -15.08
CA SER A 332 -21.12 8.61 -15.15
C SER A 332 -21.59 7.84 -13.90
N ALA A 333 -20.81 6.86 -13.44
CA ALA A 333 -21.13 6.05 -12.27
C ALA A 333 -20.94 6.81 -10.93
N ILE A 334 -19.94 7.69 -10.85
CA ILE A 334 -19.68 8.59 -9.71
C ILE A 334 -20.79 9.62 -9.60
N LEU A 335 -21.18 10.27 -10.69
CA LEU A 335 -22.24 11.29 -10.66
C LEU A 335 -23.61 10.68 -10.30
N GLU A 336 -23.88 9.45 -10.73
CA GLU A 336 -25.13 8.75 -10.46
C GLU A 336 -25.21 8.21 -9.02
N VAL A 337 -24.09 7.79 -8.42
CA VAL A 337 -24.08 7.06 -7.14
C VAL A 337 -23.44 7.83 -5.97
N ALA A 338 -22.41 8.63 -6.22
CA ALA A 338 -21.58 9.29 -5.20
C ALA A 338 -21.85 10.81 -5.06
N GLY A 339 -22.64 11.39 -5.97
CA GLY A 339 -22.97 12.82 -5.97
C GLY A 339 -21.85 13.70 -6.53
N THR A 340 -21.98 15.02 -6.37
CA THR A 340 -21.09 16.02 -6.99
C THR A 340 -20.19 16.75 -5.99
N THR A 341 -20.14 16.31 -4.74
CA THR A 341 -19.30 16.95 -3.72
C THR A 341 -17.83 16.58 -3.92
N THR A 342 -16.92 17.45 -3.51
CA THR A 342 -15.48 17.16 -3.57
C THR A 342 -15.09 15.91 -2.78
N SER A 343 -15.79 15.61 -1.68
CA SER A 343 -15.53 14.42 -0.86
C SER A 343 -15.90 13.11 -1.57
N SER A 344 -16.79 13.15 -2.57
CA SER A 344 -17.15 11.98 -3.40
C SER A 344 -15.97 11.40 -4.19
N LEU A 345 -14.88 12.16 -4.33
CA LEU A 345 -13.64 11.70 -4.98
C LEU A 345 -12.80 10.79 -4.06
N PHE A 346 -12.97 10.89 -2.74
CA PHE A 346 -12.14 10.20 -1.75
C PHE A 346 -12.83 8.97 -1.17
N ASN A 347 -12.15 8.20 -0.33
CA ASN A 347 -12.81 7.15 0.46
C ASN A 347 -13.41 7.77 1.72
N GLU A 348 -14.64 7.40 2.09
CA GLU A 348 -15.28 7.86 3.32
C GLU A 348 -15.62 6.69 4.25
N ILE A 349 -15.30 6.85 5.54
CA ILE A 349 -15.66 5.88 6.58
C ILE A 349 -16.40 6.57 7.73
N PRO A 350 -17.42 5.95 8.34
CA PRO A 350 -17.95 6.39 9.63
C PRO A 350 -16.82 6.53 10.66
N ASN A 351 -16.70 7.71 11.28
CA ASN A 351 -15.58 8.02 12.15
C ASN A 351 -15.67 7.24 13.48
N PRO A 352 -14.78 6.27 13.75
CA PRO A 352 -14.81 5.54 15.02
C PRO A 352 -14.40 6.44 16.20
N PHE A 353 -13.75 7.57 15.95
CA PHE A 353 -13.22 8.49 16.96
C PHE A 353 -14.16 9.65 17.30
N LEU A 354 -15.41 9.64 16.83
CA LEU A 354 -16.36 10.69 17.11
C LEU A 354 -16.54 10.89 18.64
N ALA A 355 -16.41 12.14 19.09
CA ALA A 355 -16.41 12.57 20.47
C ALA A 355 -15.36 11.87 21.37
N TYR A 356 -14.29 11.31 20.79
CA TYR A 356 -13.22 10.67 21.54
C TYR A 356 -12.09 11.66 21.85
N SER A 357 -11.89 11.97 23.13
CA SER A 357 -10.98 13.05 23.58
C SER A 357 -9.51 12.81 23.22
N HIS A 358 -9.08 11.56 23.10
CA HIS A 358 -7.70 11.21 22.70
C HIS A 358 -7.42 11.35 21.20
N ALA A 359 -8.44 11.65 20.39
CA ALA A 359 -8.33 11.83 18.93
C ALA A 359 -8.81 13.22 18.52
N SER A 360 -8.30 14.26 19.20
CA SER A 360 -8.78 15.64 19.07
C SER A 360 -8.86 16.14 17.63
N ALA A 361 -7.87 15.79 16.79
CA ALA A 361 -7.79 16.16 15.38
C ALA A 361 -9.02 15.75 14.54
N VAL A 362 -9.71 14.68 14.93
CA VAL A 362 -10.81 14.09 14.15
C VAL A 362 -12.09 13.93 14.96
N SER A 363 -12.05 14.19 16.26
CA SER A 363 -13.13 13.91 17.22
C SER A 363 -14.46 14.63 16.94
N SER A 364 -14.48 15.70 16.15
CA SER A 364 -15.70 16.44 15.78
C SER A 364 -16.35 15.98 14.47
N ALA A 365 -15.62 15.24 13.62
CA ALA A 365 -16.09 14.83 12.30
C ALA A 365 -16.95 13.56 12.38
N LYS A 366 -18.05 13.50 11.63
CA LYS A 366 -18.91 12.30 11.56
C LYS A 366 -18.32 11.21 10.66
N LEU A 367 -17.61 11.63 9.62
CA LEU A 367 -16.94 10.76 8.65
C LEU A 367 -15.45 11.12 8.65
N LEU A 368 -14.60 10.13 8.39
CA LEU A 368 -13.22 10.36 7.99
C LEU A 368 -13.14 10.25 6.48
N THR A 369 -12.46 11.21 5.86
CA THR A 369 -12.18 11.23 4.43
C THR A 369 -10.72 10.84 4.23
N LEU A 370 -10.48 9.86 3.35
CA LEU A 370 -9.21 9.17 3.24
C LEU A 370 -8.72 9.16 1.80
N GLY A 371 -7.41 9.32 1.63
CA GLY A 371 -6.75 9.36 0.33
C GLY A 371 -5.38 8.71 0.32
N ASP A 372 -4.76 8.70 -0.86
CA ASP A 372 -3.40 8.25 -1.07
C ASP A 372 -2.38 9.16 -0.34
N GLY A 373 -1.37 8.57 0.29
CA GLY A 373 -0.27 9.29 0.95
C GLY A 373 0.63 10.08 0.00
N ASP A 374 0.60 9.77 -1.30
CA ASP A 374 1.25 10.61 -2.31
C ASP A 374 0.68 12.05 -2.30
N LEU A 375 -0.59 12.24 -1.88
CA LEU A 375 -1.24 13.55 -1.81
C LEU A 375 -0.65 14.48 -0.73
N SER A 376 0.01 13.94 0.30
CA SER A 376 0.76 14.71 1.31
C SER A 376 2.26 14.79 1.01
N MET A 377 2.67 14.41 -0.20
CA MET A 377 4.08 14.34 -0.63
C MET A 377 4.95 13.41 0.23
N GLN A 378 4.34 12.41 0.87
CA GLN A 378 5.01 11.37 1.66
C GLN A 378 4.61 10.00 1.12
N ASN A 379 5.09 9.70 -0.08
CA ASN A 379 4.86 8.42 -0.76
C ASN A 379 5.72 7.27 -0.22
N ASP A 380 5.81 7.18 1.09
CA ASP A 380 6.57 6.16 1.79
C ASP A 380 5.93 5.78 3.12
N PRO A 381 5.57 4.49 3.31
CA PRO A 381 4.98 4.04 4.56
C PRO A 381 6.08 3.79 5.62
N VAL A 382 6.92 4.80 5.87
CA VAL A 382 7.96 4.78 6.91
C VAL A 382 7.37 5.12 8.28
N TRP A 383 6.36 5.99 8.30
CA TRP A 383 5.70 6.47 9.53
C TRP A 383 5.32 5.38 10.53
N PRO A 384 4.76 4.22 10.11
CA PRO A 384 4.44 3.12 11.03
C PRO A 384 5.64 2.64 11.86
N PHE A 385 6.85 2.72 11.33
CA PHE A 385 8.06 2.18 11.94
C PHE A 385 8.81 3.16 12.81
N LEU A 386 8.38 4.43 12.82
CA LEU A 386 8.92 5.46 13.70
C LEU A 386 8.35 5.35 15.13
N GLN A 387 7.24 4.62 15.29
CA GLN A 387 6.62 4.36 16.58
C GLN A 387 7.52 3.46 17.44
N PRO A 388 7.93 3.89 18.65
CA PRO A 388 8.79 3.11 19.53
C PRO A 388 8.32 1.68 19.78
N GLU A 389 7.00 1.50 19.92
CA GLU A 389 6.34 0.26 20.32
C GLU A 389 6.55 -0.89 19.33
N ARG A 390 6.75 -0.60 18.03
CA ARG A 390 7.02 -1.64 17.02
C ARG A 390 8.45 -2.17 17.05
N SER A 391 9.36 -1.47 17.74
CA SER A 391 10.76 -1.90 17.95
C SER A 391 11.47 -2.35 16.67
N VAL A 392 11.15 -1.74 15.51
CA VAL A 392 11.88 -1.97 14.25
C VAL A 392 13.25 -1.32 14.37
N SER A 393 14.28 -2.05 13.95
CA SER A 393 15.67 -1.57 13.97
C SER A 393 16.18 -1.29 12.55
N VAL A 394 15.72 -2.08 11.58
CA VAL A 394 16.13 -1.98 10.18
C VAL A 394 14.89 -2.02 9.29
N LEU A 395 14.80 -1.06 8.40
CA LEU A 395 13.72 -0.93 7.44
C LEU A 395 14.29 -1.07 6.03
N ILE A 396 13.89 -2.11 5.30
CA ILE A 396 14.13 -2.19 3.86
C ILE A 396 13.01 -1.41 3.19
N ARG A 397 13.35 -0.33 2.50
CA ARG A 397 12.39 0.57 1.85
C ARG A 397 12.59 0.59 0.35
N LYS A 398 11.58 0.14 -0.40
CA LYS A 398 11.60 0.11 -1.86
C LYS A 398 10.94 1.36 -2.42
N LEU A 399 11.64 2.08 -3.31
CA LEU A 399 11.06 3.16 -4.14
C LEU A 399 10.63 2.61 -5.49
N ALA A 400 9.45 2.98 -5.96
CA ALA A 400 9.01 2.64 -7.31
C ALA A 400 8.21 3.77 -8.00
N VAL A 401 8.61 5.04 -7.80
CA VAL A 401 7.98 6.22 -8.41
C VAL A 401 8.77 6.70 -9.63
N VAL A 402 8.09 7.05 -10.73
CA VAL A 402 8.65 7.80 -11.88
C VAL A 402 7.60 8.77 -12.39
N ASN A 403 8.05 9.96 -12.75
CA ASN A 403 7.29 10.98 -13.47
C ASN A 403 7.70 10.93 -14.94
N HIS A 404 7.08 10.08 -15.76
CA HIS A 404 7.29 10.14 -17.20
C HIS A 404 5.96 10.06 -17.96
N ALA A 405 5.40 11.25 -18.19
CA ALA A 405 4.81 11.53 -19.49
C ALA A 405 5.13 12.99 -19.85
N PRO A 406 6.07 13.24 -20.79
CA PRO A 406 6.28 14.58 -21.34
C PRO A 406 4.95 15.14 -21.85
N GLY A 407 4.51 16.28 -21.31
CA GLY A 407 3.25 16.93 -21.70
C GLY A 407 2.01 16.57 -20.86
N GLN A 408 2.10 15.68 -19.86
CA GLN A 408 1.01 15.45 -18.90
C GLN A 408 1.22 16.30 -17.63
N THR A 409 0.73 17.53 -17.66
CA THR A 409 0.82 18.51 -16.56
C THR A 409 -0.16 18.25 -15.40
N LEU A 410 -0.80 17.07 -15.35
CA LEU A 410 -1.91 16.77 -14.44
C LEU A 410 -1.45 16.37 -13.02
N MET A 411 -0.23 15.87 -12.85
CA MET A 411 0.35 15.51 -11.55
C MET A 411 1.41 16.53 -11.12
N HIS A 412 0.96 17.74 -10.75
CA HIS A 412 1.85 18.77 -10.17
C HIS A 412 2.37 18.42 -8.75
N ALA A 413 2.00 17.29 -8.17
CA ALA A 413 2.39 16.90 -6.82
C ALA A 413 2.55 15.38 -6.70
N VAL A 414 3.63 14.81 -7.25
CA VAL A 414 4.12 13.52 -6.78
C VAL A 414 5.29 13.74 -5.83
N ALA A 415 5.40 12.89 -4.82
CA ALA A 415 6.42 13.03 -3.79
C ALA A 415 7.84 12.81 -4.32
N ASP A 416 8.04 12.10 -5.44
CA ASP A 416 9.36 11.86 -6.02
C ASP A 416 9.36 11.98 -7.55
N THR A 417 10.35 12.68 -8.08
CA THR A 417 10.65 12.68 -9.53
C THR A 417 11.91 11.87 -9.76
N CYS A 418 11.79 10.76 -10.48
CA CYS A 418 12.91 9.98 -10.97
C CYS A 418 13.05 10.20 -12.47
N SER A 419 14.29 10.30 -12.96
CA SER A 419 14.58 10.13 -14.39
C SER A 419 15.33 8.83 -14.62
N GLU A 420 14.82 7.97 -15.50
CA GLU A 420 15.49 6.74 -15.90
C GLU A 420 16.24 6.98 -17.22
N ASN A 421 17.53 7.30 -17.15
CA ASN A 421 18.42 7.06 -18.29
C ASN A 421 19.36 5.91 -17.91
N THR A 422 19.64 5.03 -18.87
CA THR A 422 20.49 3.82 -18.84
C THR A 422 21.84 3.94 -18.12
N THR A 423 22.29 5.15 -17.76
CA THR A 423 23.53 5.39 -17.02
C THR A 423 23.39 6.20 -15.73
N ASN A 424 22.26 6.87 -15.44
CA ASN A 424 22.11 7.79 -14.30
C ASN A 424 20.66 7.88 -13.79
N SER A 425 20.14 6.85 -13.10
CA SER A 425 18.87 7.01 -12.38
C SER A 425 19.02 8.12 -11.33
N SER A 426 18.20 9.18 -11.44
CA SER A 426 18.19 10.31 -10.50
C SER A 426 16.79 10.52 -9.94
N CYS A 427 16.54 9.93 -8.77
CA CYS A 427 15.39 10.23 -7.94
C CYS A 427 15.70 11.37 -6.97
N THR A 428 14.71 12.23 -6.73
CA THR A 428 14.79 13.38 -5.84
C THR A 428 14.95 13.02 -4.36
N GLY A 429 14.41 11.90 -3.89
CA GLY A 429 14.38 11.55 -2.46
C GLY A 429 13.49 12.48 -1.63
N LEU A 430 12.58 13.21 -2.28
CA LEU A 430 11.74 14.24 -1.69
C LEU A 430 10.72 13.63 -0.72
N SER A 431 10.13 12.47 -1.05
CA SER A 431 9.23 11.74 -0.14
C SER A 431 9.91 11.46 1.19
N LEU A 432 11.09 10.83 1.15
CA LEU A 432 11.82 10.43 2.35
C LEU A 432 12.29 11.66 3.16
N HIS A 433 12.66 12.73 2.47
CA HIS A 433 13.05 13.98 3.12
C HIS A 433 11.86 14.67 3.81
N ASN A 434 10.69 14.71 3.18
CA ASN A 434 9.48 15.27 3.79
C ASN A 434 9.06 14.47 5.02
N THR A 435 9.11 13.13 4.93
CA THR A 435 8.82 12.25 6.06
C THR A 435 9.81 12.48 7.20
N PHE A 436 11.07 12.79 6.89
CA PHE A 436 12.05 13.21 7.90
C PHE A 436 11.70 14.54 8.57
N LEU A 437 11.35 15.57 7.79
CA LEU A 437 10.96 16.88 8.32
C LEU A 437 9.72 16.78 9.22
N GLU A 438 8.73 15.98 8.82
CA GLU A 438 7.51 15.78 9.61
C GLU A 438 7.76 14.90 10.85
N ALA A 439 8.61 13.89 10.76
CA ALA A 439 9.04 13.15 11.94
C ALA A 439 9.74 14.07 12.95
N GLN A 440 10.55 15.03 12.49
CA GLN A 440 11.18 16.02 13.36
C GLN A 440 10.16 16.97 13.99
N SER A 441 9.17 17.45 13.24
CA SER A 441 8.12 18.34 13.76
C SER A 441 7.32 17.67 14.90
N GLN A 442 7.13 16.35 14.81
CA GLN A 442 6.45 15.52 15.81
C GLN A 442 7.38 14.92 16.88
N SER A 443 8.68 15.29 16.89
CA SER A 443 9.68 14.76 17.84
C SER A 443 9.85 13.22 17.81
N LEU A 444 9.65 12.60 16.65
CA LEU A 444 9.88 11.18 16.42
C LEU A 444 11.37 10.92 16.21
N THR A 445 12.06 10.50 17.27
CA THR A 445 13.52 10.33 17.30
C THR A 445 14.05 9.13 16.51
N LYS A 446 13.18 8.21 16.11
CA LYS A 446 13.59 7.01 15.36
C LYS A 446 13.89 7.27 13.88
N MET A 447 13.45 8.40 13.33
CA MET A 447 13.67 8.72 11.92
C MET A 447 15.13 9.14 11.71
N PRO A 448 15.89 8.47 10.83
CA PRO A 448 17.25 8.89 10.53
C PRO A 448 17.29 10.23 9.81
N THR A 449 18.43 10.92 9.87
CA THR A 449 18.65 12.13 9.07
C THR A 449 18.60 11.82 7.58
N ILE A 450 17.74 12.55 6.86
CA ILE A 450 17.59 12.43 5.40
C ILE A 450 18.03 13.74 4.76
N PRO A 451 19.02 13.72 3.86
CA PRO A 451 19.51 14.94 3.23
C PRO A 451 18.45 15.55 2.31
N PRO A 452 18.52 16.86 2.03
CA PRO A 452 17.60 17.51 1.10
C PRO A 452 17.77 16.98 -0.33
N THR A 453 16.74 17.20 -1.16
CA THR A 453 16.71 16.79 -2.58
C THR A 453 17.96 17.20 -3.37
N SER A 454 18.48 18.40 -3.12
CA SER A 454 19.69 18.90 -3.79
C SER A 454 20.90 18.00 -3.56
N THR A 455 21.10 17.52 -2.33
CA THR A 455 22.17 16.58 -1.98
C THR A 455 21.90 15.19 -2.56
N PHE A 456 20.64 14.73 -2.52
CA PHE A 456 20.24 13.45 -3.11
C PHE A 456 20.66 13.33 -4.58
N VAL A 457 20.37 14.37 -5.36
CA VAL A 457 20.70 14.47 -6.78
C VAL A 457 22.21 14.64 -6.98
N ALA A 458 22.84 15.57 -6.26
CA ALA A 458 24.27 15.87 -6.42
C ALA A 458 25.19 14.68 -6.12
N LEU A 459 24.80 13.82 -5.17
CA LEU A 459 25.56 12.63 -4.77
C LEU A 459 25.10 11.34 -5.46
N TYR A 460 24.18 11.42 -6.42
CA TYR A 460 23.62 10.26 -7.13
C TYR A 460 23.15 9.16 -6.17
N LEU A 461 22.46 9.51 -5.08
CA LEU A 461 22.06 8.56 -4.03
C LEU A 461 21.05 7.51 -4.52
N SER A 462 20.44 7.72 -5.68
CA SER A 462 19.47 6.84 -6.33
C SER A 462 20.06 5.91 -7.40
N SER A 463 21.38 5.93 -7.61
CA SER A 463 22.07 5.08 -8.61
C SER A 463 22.15 3.59 -8.25
N GLN A 464 22.10 3.27 -6.96
CA GLN A 464 22.11 1.91 -6.38
C GLN A 464 21.62 2.03 -4.93
N ALA A 465 21.54 0.94 -4.18
CA ALA A 465 21.13 0.97 -2.78
C ALA A 465 21.96 1.93 -1.92
N ARG A 466 21.35 2.43 -0.84
CA ARG A 466 21.98 3.30 0.17
C ARG A 466 21.51 2.92 1.56
N PHE A 467 22.35 3.16 2.56
CA PHE A 467 22.01 3.00 3.97
C PHE A 467 21.90 4.40 4.59
N PHE A 468 20.69 4.78 5.00
CA PHE A 468 20.48 5.98 5.79
C PHE A 468 20.60 5.60 7.27
N ASP A 469 21.49 6.32 7.94
CA ASP A 469 21.92 6.14 9.31
C ASP A 469 22.64 4.82 9.63
N CYS A 470 23.96 4.93 9.63
CA CYS A 470 24.91 3.90 10.04
C CYS A 470 25.57 4.18 11.40
N HIS A 471 25.21 5.28 12.09
CA HIS A 471 26.01 5.80 13.19
C HIS A 471 25.20 6.19 14.42
N GLN A 472 23.91 6.51 14.27
CA GLN A 472 23.04 6.86 15.38
C GLN A 472 22.40 5.58 15.95
N PRO A 473 22.66 5.22 17.22
CA PRO A 473 22.18 3.96 17.78
C PRO A 473 20.65 3.91 17.92
N ASP A 474 20.00 5.05 18.13
CA ASP A 474 18.59 5.12 18.51
C ASP A 474 17.62 5.27 17.32
N ALA A 475 18.12 5.66 16.15
CA ALA A 475 17.34 5.74 14.92
C ALA A 475 17.29 4.39 14.18
N ILE A 476 16.32 4.20 13.30
CA ILE A 476 16.26 3.01 12.43
C ILE A 476 17.30 3.14 11.32
N THR A 477 17.93 2.04 10.93
CA THR A 477 18.71 2.00 9.68
C THR A 477 17.75 1.75 8.51
N ILE A 478 17.68 2.70 7.57
CA ILE A 478 16.89 2.53 6.35
C ILE A 478 17.81 2.01 5.24
N VAL A 479 17.57 0.77 4.82
CA VAL A 479 18.14 0.23 3.59
C VAL A 479 17.25 0.65 2.43
N TRP A 480 17.66 1.70 1.74
CA TRP A 480 16.95 2.26 0.61
C TRP A 480 17.28 1.50 -0.68
N LEU A 481 16.25 0.96 -1.33
CA LEU A 481 16.32 0.34 -2.63
C LEU A 481 15.65 1.28 -3.66
N PRO A 482 16.41 2.10 -4.39
CA PRO A 482 15.84 3.00 -5.38
C PRO A 482 15.25 2.24 -6.57
N LEU A 483 14.51 2.96 -7.40
CA LEU A 483 14.17 2.47 -8.72
C LEU A 483 15.37 2.69 -9.65
N VAL A 484 15.92 1.59 -10.16
CA VAL A 484 17.05 1.56 -11.09
C VAL A 484 16.71 0.56 -12.18
N SER A 485 16.90 0.95 -13.45
CA SER A 485 16.71 0.06 -14.58
C SER A 485 17.98 -0.76 -14.82
N TYR A 486 18.06 -1.93 -14.21
CA TYR A 486 19.18 -2.88 -14.39
C TYR A 486 18.96 -3.82 -15.58
N SER A 487 17.72 -4.05 -16.01
CA SER A 487 17.43 -4.92 -17.15
C SER A 487 17.74 -4.26 -18.51
N GLY A 488 18.05 -2.96 -18.55
CA GLY A 488 18.40 -2.22 -19.77
C GLY A 488 17.25 -2.06 -20.77
N THR A 489 16.02 -2.42 -20.38
CA THR A 489 14.81 -2.39 -21.21
C THR A 489 13.96 -1.18 -20.86
N THR A 490 13.51 -0.41 -21.86
CA THR A 490 12.49 0.64 -21.69
C THR A 490 11.13 0.11 -21.21
N ALA A 491 10.93 -1.22 -21.22
CA ALA A 491 9.75 -1.90 -20.70
C ALA A 491 9.51 -1.72 -19.19
N SER A 492 10.47 -1.18 -18.43
CA SER A 492 10.27 -0.81 -17.01
C SER A 492 9.68 0.59 -16.81
N ASP A 493 9.67 1.42 -17.85
CA ASP A 493 9.27 2.84 -17.81
C ASP A 493 7.79 3.02 -18.16
N ILE A 494 6.92 2.35 -17.38
CA ILE A 494 5.47 2.60 -17.43
C ILE A 494 5.13 3.79 -16.52
N SER A 495 4.08 4.53 -16.86
CA SER A 495 3.59 5.65 -16.05
C SER A 495 2.92 5.17 -14.77
N SER A 496 2.97 6.00 -13.72
CA SER A 496 2.33 5.71 -12.42
C SER A 496 0.81 5.59 -12.51
N VAL A 497 0.23 6.10 -13.60
CA VAL A 497 -1.21 6.17 -13.84
C VAL A 497 -1.67 5.26 -14.96
N ASP A 498 -0.77 4.43 -15.51
CA ASP A 498 -1.15 3.44 -16.51
C ASP A 498 -2.17 2.47 -15.91
N VAL A 499 -3.25 2.26 -16.65
CA VAL A 499 -4.36 1.40 -16.27
C VAL A 499 -4.31 0.03 -16.94
N GLU A 500 -3.34 -0.18 -17.84
CA GLU A 500 -3.08 -1.46 -18.53
C GLU A 500 -1.56 -1.66 -18.60
N VAL A 501 -1.10 -2.91 -18.51
CA VAL A 501 0.31 -3.30 -18.64
C VAL A 501 0.37 -4.63 -19.37
N SER A 502 1.08 -4.69 -20.50
CA SER A 502 1.23 -5.93 -21.27
C SER A 502 1.94 -7.03 -20.46
N GLU A 503 1.72 -8.30 -20.84
CA GLU A 503 2.42 -9.44 -20.22
C GLU A 503 3.95 -9.27 -20.26
N ALA A 504 4.49 -8.81 -21.40
CA ALA A 504 5.92 -8.59 -21.56
C ALA A 504 6.47 -7.50 -20.62
N ASN A 505 5.73 -6.41 -20.41
CA ASN A 505 6.11 -5.37 -19.45
C ASN A 505 5.98 -5.88 -18.01
N THR A 506 4.92 -6.63 -17.70
CA THR A 506 4.74 -7.30 -16.41
C THR A 506 5.94 -8.18 -16.06
N ASP A 507 6.33 -9.06 -16.98
CA ASP A 507 7.54 -9.91 -16.87
C ASP A 507 8.81 -9.07 -16.68
N SER A 508 8.97 -8.01 -17.47
CA SER A 508 10.18 -7.18 -17.45
C SER A 508 10.32 -6.38 -16.15
N ILE A 509 9.23 -5.80 -15.65
CA ILE A 509 9.23 -4.98 -14.43
C ILE A 509 9.52 -5.85 -13.20
N ILE A 510 8.90 -7.03 -13.09
CA ILE A 510 9.17 -7.98 -12.01
C ILE A 510 10.64 -8.43 -12.05
N ARG A 511 11.16 -8.74 -13.24
CA ARG A 511 12.59 -9.09 -13.40
C ARG A 511 13.51 -7.95 -12.97
N ASN A 512 13.18 -6.71 -13.30
CA ASN A 512 13.97 -5.56 -12.87
C ASN A 512 13.92 -5.39 -11.35
N GLY A 513 12.75 -5.55 -10.72
CA GLY A 513 12.61 -5.55 -9.26
C GLY A 513 13.50 -6.60 -8.58
N ASN A 514 13.62 -7.79 -9.18
CA ASN A 514 14.54 -8.83 -8.72
C ASN A 514 16.02 -8.39 -8.79
N LEU A 515 16.42 -7.77 -9.90
CA LEU A 515 17.75 -7.19 -10.05
C LEU A 515 18.01 -6.06 -9.05
N ILE A 516 17.01 -5.25 -8.72
CA ILE A 516 17.12 -4.22 -7.67
C ILE A 516 17.41 -4.86 -6.30
N ALA A 517 16.70 -5.92 -5.94
CA ALA A 517 16.93 -6.60 -4.65
C ALA A 517 18.33 -7.25 -4.55
N THR A 518 18.90 -7.65 -5.68
CA THR A 518 20.22 -8.30 -5.77
C THR A 518 21.34 -7.34 -6.14
N GLN A 519 21.04 -6.05 -6.29
CA GLN A 519 21.96 -5.02 -6.79
C GLN A 519 22.65 -5.45 -8.09
N ASN A 520 21.85 -5.84 -9.08
CA ASN A 520 22.27 -6.38 -10.36
C ASN A 520 23.15 -7.64 -10.23
N ASN A 521 22.75 -8.56 -9.34
CA ASN A 521 23.51 -9.76 -8.99
C ASN A 521 24.95 -9.48 -8.50
N ASP A 522 25.18 -8.36 -7.82
CA ASP A 522 26.49 -8.08 -7.19
C ASP A 522 26.78 -9.19 -6.15
N PRO A 523 27.86 -10.00 -6.33
CA PRO A 523 28.15 -11.11 -5.44
C PRO A 523 28.54 -10.66 -4.02
N GLN A 524 28.93 -9.39 -3.83
CA GLN A 524 29.25 -8.83 -2.51
C GLN A 524 27.99 -8.32 -1.79
N TRP A 525 26.91 -8.05 -2.52
CA TRP A 525 25.72 -7.40 -1.96
C TRP A 525 25.08 -8.14 -0.79
N PRO A 526 24.93 -9.48 -0.76
CA PRO A 526 24.35 -10.16 0.39
C PRO A 526 25.13 -9.88 1.68
N THR A 527 26.47 -9.83 1.60
CA THR A 527 27.33 -9.48 2.72
C THR A 527 27.17 -8.02 3.12
N CYS A 528 27.11 -7.09 2.15
CA CYS A 528 26.83 -5.67 2.43
C CYS A 528 25.51 -5.50 3.20
N LEU A 529 24.46 -6.17 2.72
CA LEU A 529 23.12 -6.12 3.30
C LEU A 529 23.10 -6.74 4.70
N ALA A 530 23.77 -7.87 4.90
CA ALA A 530 23.93 -8.49 6.21
C ALA A 530 24.66 -7.57 7.20
N CYS A 531 25.72 -6.88 6.77
CA CYS A 531 26.41 -5.89 7.59
C CYS A 531 25.48 -4.75 8.03
N ALA A 532 24.66 -4.22 7.11
CA ALA A 532 23.69 -3.17 7.44
C ALA A 532 22.62 -3.66 8.42
N ILE A 533 22.11 -4.88 8.22
CA ILE A 533 21.11 -5.49 9.10
C ILE A 533 21.65 -5.66 10.52
N SER A 534 22.87 -6.18 10.67
CA SER A 534 23.47 -6.50 11.96
C SER A 534 24.10 -5.29 12.67
N LEU A 535 24.23 -4.14 12.01
CA LEU A 535 25.06 -3.01 12.42
C LEU A 535 24.82 -2.54 13.86
N LYS A 536 23.55 -2.41 14.26
CA LYS A 536 23.17 -1.79 15.54
C LYS A 536 22.95 -2.78 16.66
N THR A 537 22.92 -4.08 16.38
CA THR A 537 22.53 -5.09 17.37
C THR A 537 23.58 -6.19 17.60
N ALA A 538 24.47 -6.43 16.65
CA ALA A 538 25.53 -7.42 16.80
C ALA A 538 26.63 -6.95 17.77
N VAL A 539 27.21 -7.88 18.53
CA VAL A 539 28.38 -7.60 19.38
C VAL A 539 29.60 -7.26 18.53
N SER A 540 29.76 -7.96 17.42
CA SER A 540 30.84 -7.76 16.46
C SER A 540 30.36 -8.08 15.05
N LEU A 541 30.82 -7.30 14.09
CA LEU A 541 30.58 -7.54 12.67
C LEU A 541 31.75 -8.30 12.03
N PRO A 542 31.50 -9.12 10.99
CA PRO A 542 32.55 -9.74 10.21
C PRO A 542 33.55 -8.74 9.63
N ALA A 543 34.79 -9.21 9.42
CA ALA A 543 35.81 -8.45 8.72
C ALA A 543 35.31 -8.06 7.31
N GLY A 544 35.51 -6.79 6.93
CA GLY A 544 35.06 -6.25 5.64
C GLY A 544 33.80 -5.39 5.70
N CYS A 545 32.98 -5.48 6.76
CA CYS A 545 31.78 -4.63 6.89
C CYS A 545 32.08 -3.13 6.82
N GLY A 546 33.23 -2.70 7.36
CA GLY A 546 33.67 -1.29 7.29
C GLY A 546 33.83 -0.76 5.85
N ALA A 547 34.29 -1.59 4.91
CA ALA A 547 34.41 -1.18 3.51
C ALA A 547 33.03 -1.01 2.84
N TYR A 548 32.04 -1.82 3.23
CA TYR A 548 30.68 -1.68 2.75
C TYR A 548 30.01 -0.43 3.31
N PHE A 549 30.24 -0.09 4.58
CA PHE A 549 29.73 1.16 5.14
C PHE A 549 30.32 2.39 4.43
N ALA A 550 31.61 2.39 4.12
CA ALA A 550 32.22 3.46 3.33
C ALA A 550 31.60 3.63 1.92
N ARG A 551 31.05 2.55 1.34
CA ARG A 551 30.42 2.56 0.01
C ARG A 551 28.94 2.93 0.02
N TYR A 552 28.19 2.46 1.02
CA TYR A 552 26.72 2.50 1.01
C TYR A 552 26.10 3.47 2.02
N CYS A 553 26.81 3.81 3.10
CA CYS A 553 26.28 4.73 4.11
C CYS A 553 26.24 6.16 3.57
N VAL A 554 25.10 6.80 3.76
CA VAL A 554 24.94 8.23 3.48
C VAL A 554 25.40 8.99 4.71
N THR A 555 26.42 9.82 4.55
CA THR A 555 27.04 10.64 5.60
C THR A 555 26.62 12.08 5.51
#